data_AF-A0A5K0WU25-F1
#
_entry.id   AF-A0A5K0WU25-F1
#
_cell.length_a   1.000
_cell.length_b   1.000
_cell.length_c   1.000
_cell.angle_alpha   90.00
_cell.angle_beta   90.00
_cell.angle_gamma   90.00
#
_symmetry.space_group_name_H-M   'P 1'
#
loop_
_entity.id
_entity.type
_entity.pdbx_description
1 polymer ?
#
loop_
_entity_poly.entity_id
_entity_poly.type
_entity_poly.pdbx_seq_one_letter_code
_entity_poly.pdbx_strand_id
1 'polypeptide(L)' 'ETGAIYTHHQKSVVLDADAGNGKRKIIAFVGGLDLCDGRYDTPTHSLFRTLQTTHREDYHNPTFP' A
#
# COMPACT_ATOMS: atom_id res chain seq x y z
N GLU A 1 -9.61 -3.17 -29.96
CA GLU A 1 -10.29 -2.25 -29.02
C GLU A 1 -9.23 -1.58 -28.16
N THR A 2 -9.23 -0.26 -28.11
CA THR A 2 -8.36 0.47 -27.17
C THR A 2 -9.10 0.44 -25.83
N GLY A 3 -8.61 -0.35 -24.87
CA GLY A 3 -9.18 -0.40 -23.52
C GLY A 3 -9.16 0.98 -22.85
N ALA A 4 -9.93 1.15 -21.76
CA ALA A 4 -9.93 2.39 -21.00
C ALA A 4 -8.50 2.79 -20.59
N ILE A 5 -8.03 3.94 -21.06
CA ILE A 5 -6.66 4.46 -20.82
C ILE A 5 -6.57 5.43 -19.62
N TYR A 6 -7.69 5.67 -18.95
CA TYR A 6 -7.77 6.52 -17.75
C TYR A 6 -8.07 5.67 -16.52
N THR A 7 -7.58 6.09 -15.36
CA THR A 7 -7.73 5.38 -14.09
C THR A 7 -8.25 6.28 -12.98
N HIS A 8 -8.95 5.69 -12.01
CA HIS A 8 -9.17 6.31 -10.71
C HIS A 8 -7.96 6.00 -9.82
N HIS A 9 -6.98 6.92 -9.76
CA HIS A 9 -5.69 6.66 -9.10
C HIS A 9 -5.61 7.08 -7.62
N GLN A 10 -6.75 7.53 -7.06
CA GLN A 10 -6.86 7.93 -5.66
C GLN A 10 -6.69 6.71 -4.74
N LYS A 11 -5.85 6.84 -3.71
CA LYS A 11 -5.65 5.83 -2.67
C LYS A 11 -5.99 6.47 -1.33
N SER A 12 -7.05 6.00 -0.69
CA SER A 12 -7.51 6.54 0.58
C SER A 12 -8.08 5.45 1.49
N VAL A 13 -7.78 5.54 2.78
CA VAL A 13 -8.38 4.71 3.83
C VAL A 13 -9.09 5.63 4.81
N VAL A 14 -10.39 5.42 5.01
CA VAL A 14 -11.22 6.20 5.94
C VAL A 14 -11.78 5.26 6.98
N LEU A 15 -11.64 5.63 8.25
CA LEU A 15 -12.03 4.80 9.39
C LEU A 15 -12.52 5.68 10.54
N ASP A 16 -13.35 5.09 11.40
CA ASP A 16 -13.61 5.67 12.71
C ASP A 16 -12.51 5.25 13.69
N ALA A 17 -12.07 6.20 14.52
CA ALA A 17 -11.03 6.01 15.51
C ALA A 17 -11.50 6.52 16.87
N ASP A 18 -10.90 6.00 17.93
CA ASP A 18 -11.21 6.46 19.28
C ASP A 18 -10.86 7.95 19.44
N ALA A 19 -11.81 8.71 19.99
CA ALA A 19 -11.63 10.11 20.34
C ALA A 19 -11.60 10.32 21.86
N GLY A 20 -11.63 9.23 22.64
CA GLY A 20 -11.73 9.24 24.10
C GLY A 20 -13.16 9.49 24.58
N ASN A 21 -13.42 9.17 25.85
CA ASN A 21 -14.70 9.40 26.53
C ASN A 21 -15.91 8.80 25.79
N GLY A 22 -15.75 7.59 25.22
CA GLY A 22 -16.81 6.92 24.47
C GLY A 22 -17.18 7.58 23.13
N LYS A 23 -16.41 8.58 22.68
CA LYS A 23 -16.62 9.26 21.40
C LYS A 23 -15.72 8.65 20.32
N ARG A 24 -16.14 8.81 19.07
CA ARG A 24 -15.39 8.43 17.88
C ARG A 24 -15.09 9.67 17.04
N LYS A 25 -13.99 9.65 16.30
CA LYS A 25 -13.63 10.64 15.29
C LYS A 25 -13.36 9.93 13.97
N ILE A 26 -13.49 10.64 12.86
CA ILE A 26 -13.08 10.11 11.56
C ILE A 26 -11.60 10.44 11.33
N ILE A 27 -10.83 9.45 10.89
CA ILE A 27 -9.47 9.62 10.39
C ILE A 27 -9.45 9.19 8.93
N ALA A 28 -8.72 9.94 8.11
CA ALA A 28 -8.48 9.60 6.71
C ALA A 28 -6.98 9.60 6.44
N PHE A 29 -6.52 8.56 5.75
CA PHE A 29 -5.19 8.47 5.16
C PHE A 29 -5.31 8.66 3.65
N VAL A 30 -4.51 9.55 3.07
CA VAL A 30 -4.47 9.82 1.62
C VAL A 30 -3.00 9.89 1.20
N GLY A 31 -2.63 9.23 0.10
CA GLY A 31 -1.23 9.20 -0.34
C GLY A 31 -1.00 8.40 -1.62
N GLY A 32 0.26 7.99 -1.83
CA GLY A 32 0.69 7.23 -3.02
C GLY A 32 0.76 5.71 -2.84
N LEU A 33 0.60 5.21 -1.61
CA LEU A 33 0.67 3.78 -1.30
C LEU A 33 -0.71 3.14 -1.44
N ASP A 34 -0.79 2.15 -2.33
CA ASP A 34 -1.96 1.30 -2.46
C ASP A 34 -1.87 0.12 -1.49
N LEU A 35 -3.01 -0.47 -1.12
CA LEU A 35 -3.04 -1.70 -0.32
C LEU A 35 -2.97 -2.92 -1.26
N CYS A 36 -1.82 -3.10 -1.89
CA CYS A 36 -1.55 -4.21 -2.83
C CYS A 36 -0.10 -4.69 -2.77
N ASP A 37 0.15 -5.83 -3.40
CA ASP A 37 1.43 -6.54 -3.45
C ASP A 37 2.60 -5.61 -3.86
N GLY A 38 3.73 -5.74 -3.19
CA GLY A 38 4.98 -5.02 -3.48
C GLY A 38 5.04 -3.59 -2.97
N ARG A 39 4.11 -3.17 -2.09
CA ARG A 39 4.07 -1.79 -1.53
C ARG A 39 4.66 -1.71 -0.13
N TYR A 40 4.80 -2.84 0.54
CA TYR A 40 5.51 -2.89 1.82
C TYR A 40 7.01 -2.79 1.56
N ASP A 41 7.68 -1.86 2.22
CA ASP A 41 9.14 -1.79 2.28
C ASP A 41 9.58 -0.94 3.49
N THR A 42 10.88 -0.82 3.69
CA THR A 42 11.52 0.06 4.67
C THR A 42 12.49 1.00 3.94
N PRO A 43 12.96 2.09 4.57
CA PRO A 43 13.96 2.97 3.96
C PRO A 43 15.29 2.29 3.57
N THR A 44 15.52 1.04 4.01
CA THR A 44 16.71 0.27 3.61
C THR A 44 16.62 -0.32 2.21
N HIS A 45 15.41 -0.47 1.65
CA HIS A 45 15.15 -0.92 0.28
C HIS A 45 15.99 -2.15 -0.12
N SER A 46 15.92 -3.22 0.67
CA SER A 46 16.82 -4.36 0.49
C SER A 46 16.49 -5.17 -0.77
N LEU A 47 17.46 -5.29 -1.69
CA LEU A 47 17.29 -6.08 -2.90
C LEU A 47 17.23 -7.60 -2.65
N PHE A 48 18.02 -8.12 -1.70
CA PHE A 48 18.20 -9.57 -1.55
C PHE A 48 18.02 -10.09 -0.11
N ARG A 49 18.24 -9.26 0.92
CA ARG A 49 18.30 -9.76 2.31
C ARG A 49 16.93 -10.17 2.87
N THR A 50 15.87 -9.62 2.30
CA THR A 50 14.48 -9.80 2.76
C THR A 50 13.68 -10.80 1.93
N LEU A 51 14.27 -11.38 0.89
CA LEU A 51 13.58 -12.30 -0.04
C LEU A 51 13.09 -13.59 0.62
N GLN A 52 13.69 -13.99 1.74
CA GLN A 52 13.29 -15.18 2.51
C GLN A 52 12.52 -14.82 3.78
N THR A 53 12.23 -13.53 4.00
CA THR A 53 11.52 -13.05 5.18
C THR A 53 10.32 -12.22 4.76
N THR A 54 10.39 -10.89 4.89
CA THR A 54 9.30 -9.94 4.64
C THR A 54 8.77 -10.02 3.22
N HIS A 55 9.64 -10.14 2.21
CA HIS A 55 9.26 -10.14 0.80
C HIS A 55 9.11 -11.57 0.24
N ARG A 56 9.06 -12.61 1.08
CA ARG A 56 9.01 -14.02 0.62
C ARG A 56 7.75 -14.36 -0.16
N GLU A 57 6.61 -13.87 0.31
CA GLU A 57 5.30 -14.02 -0.35
C GLU A 57 4.85 -12.71 -1.02
N ASP A 58 5.76 -11.72 -1.12
CA ASP A 58 5.48 -10.38 -1.64
C ASP A 58 6.64 -9.88 -2.51
N TYR A 59 7.28 -10.79 -3.26
CA TYR A 59 8.31 -10.42 -4.21
C TYR A 59 7.68 -9.73 -5.42
N HIS A 60 8.05 -8.46 -5.66
CA HIS A 60 7.49 -7.67 -6.74
C HIS A 60 8.58 -7.06 -7.62
N ASN A 61 8.77 -7.59 -8.83
CA ASN A 61 9.68 -7.03 -9.83
C ASN A 61 9.06 -7.12 -11.23
N PRO A 62 8.27 -6.12 -11.65
CA PRO A 62 7.61 -6.11 -12.95
C PRO A 62 8.56 -5.75 -14.12
N THR A 63 9.86 -5.57 -13.87
CA THR A 63 10.83 -5.13 -14.89
C THR A 63 11.33 -6.28 -15.75
N PHE A 64 11.37 -7.50 -15.20
CA PHE A 64 11.89 -8.69 -15.88
C PHE A 64 10.78 -9.75 -16.03
N PRO A 65 10.74 -10.50 -17.16
CA PRO A 65 9.78 -11.59 -17.37
C PRO A 65 9.95 -12.76 -16.40
#